data_AF-A0A821EBZ6-F1
#
_entry.id   AF-A0A821EBZ6-F1
#
_cell.length_a   1.000
_cell.length_b   1.000
_cell.length_c   1.000
_cell.angle_alpha   90.00
_cell.angle_beta   90.00
_cell.angle_gamma   90.00
#
_symmetry.space_group_name_H-M   'P 1'
#
loop_
_entity.id
_entity.type
_entity.pdbx_description
1 polymer ?
#
loop_
_entity_poly.entity_id
_entity_poly.type
_entity_poly.pdbx_seq_one_letter_code
_entity_poly.pdbx_strand_id
1 'polypeptide(L)'
;MDYIFSLFQIIFKKPLPPTGAIEIDSKEHIYAHPDYVNELQDCSSFGVNTIYEVILHGLRLGGDRPQFSYRQSSDQPFKSYTYKQVFEIIKEIGSGIVNIGLKPSNETFFGIYSSASVNYVLCLYSAWPYSMVPIGIYDSLGRDGVKFIISQSAVELIFADDLQRVKSLIEWKDETVALKTIVC
;
A
#
# COMPACT_ATOMS: atom_id res chain seq x y z
N MET A 1 -41.67 2.09 18.53
CA MET A 1 -41.62 1.55 17.15
C MET A 1 -42.04 2.69 16.24
N ASP A 2 -41.24 3.24 15.34
CA ASP A 2 -39.90 2.88 14.88
C ASP A 2 -39.14 4.15 14.49
N TYR A 3 -37.85 4.20 14.85
CA TYR A 3 -36.92 5.16 14.28
C TYR A 3 -36.42 4.60 12.95
N ILE A 4 -36.49 5.41 11.88
CA ILE A 4 -35.66 5.18 10.69
C ILE A 4 -34.90 6.48 10.41
N PHE A 5 -33.65 6.50 10.86
CA PHE A 5 -32.61 7.41 10.36
C PHE A 5 -32.11 6.84 9.03
N SER A 6 -32.24 7.60 7.94
CA SER A 6 -31.52 7.30 6.69
C SER A 6 -30.24 8.14 6.66
N LEU A 7 -29.13 7.50 7.02
CA LEU A 7 -27.77 8.00 6.83
C LEU A 7 -27.36 7.76 5.36
N PHE A 8 -26.76 8.78 4.75
CA PHE A 8 -26.08 8.79 3.44
C PHE A 8 -26.96 8.66 2.18
N GLN A 9 -27.46 9.81 1.70
CA GLN A 9 -27.55 10.00 0.26
C GLN A 9 -26.12 10.17 -0.28
N ILE A 10 -25.60 9.14 -0.95
CA ILE A 10 -24.37 9.27 -1.75
C ILE A 10 -24.74 10.15 -2.96
N ILE A 11 -24.42 11.44 -2.87
CA ILE A 11 -24.43 12.31 -4.04
C ILE A 11 -23.15 11.96 -4.82
N PHE A 12 -23.29 11.17 -5.88
CA PHE A 12 -22.24 11.04 -6.89
C PHE A 12 -22.06 12.41 -7.55
N LYS A 13 -21.18 13.25 -6.98
CA LYS A 13 -20.71 14.44 -7.68
C LYS A 13 -19.91 13.92 -8.87
N LYS A 14 -20.27 14.35 -10.09
CA LYS A 14 -19.54 14.03 -11.32
C LYS A 14 -18.04 14.08 -11.04
N PRO A 15 -17.25 13.00 -11.24
CA PRO A 15 -15.81 13.06 -11.01
C PRO A 15 -15.27 14.22 -11.85
N LEU A 16 -14.54 15.14 -11.20
CA LEU A 16 -13.89 16.22 -11.93
C LEU A 16 -12.89 15.57 -12.88
N PRO A 17 -12.91 15.92 -14.19
CA PRO A 17 -11.95 15.37 -15.12
C PRO A 17 -10.54 15.69 -14.61
N PRO A 18 -9.64 14.71 -14.51
CA PRO A 18 -8.24 14.98 -14.19
C PRO A 18 -7.71 16.03 -15.17
N THR A 19 -6.98 17.04 -14.68
CA THR A 19 -6.48 18.12 -15.53
C THR A 19 -5.63 17.53 -16.66
N GLY A 20 -6.06 17.74 -17.90
CA GLY A 20 -5.40 17.21 -19.09
C GLY A 20 -5.93 15.85 -19.57
N ALA A 21 -6.84 15.18 -18.88
CA ALA A 21 -7.45 13.94 -19.39
C ALA A 21 -8.44 14.21 -20.53
N ILE A 22 -8.54 13.27 -21.46
CA ILE A 22 -9.44 13.32 -22.61
C ILE A 22 -10.65 12.42 -22.34
N GLU A 23 -11.85 12.95 -22.53
CA GLU A 23 -13.09 12.16 -22.39
C GLU A 23 -13.25 11.25 -23.61
N ILE A 24 -13.24 9.93 -23.38
CA ILE A 24 -13.34 8.90 -24.43
C ILE A 24 -14.75 8.30 -24.52
N ASP A 25 -15.53 8.37 -23.44
CA ASP A 25 -16.95 8.02 -23.45
C ASP A 25 -17.73 9.08 -22.68
N SER A 26 -18.50 9.90 -23.40
CA SER A 26 -19.30 10.98 -22.82
C SER A 26 -20.57 10.51 -22.09
N LYS A 27 -20.99 9.27 -22.33
CA LYS A 27 -22.19 8.67 -21.71
C LYS A 27 -21.83 8.05 -20.36
N GLU A 28 -20.72 7.32 -20.32
CA GLU A 28 -20.22 6.67 -19.11
C GLU A 28 -19.19 7.53 -18.35
N HIS A 29 -18.84 8.71 -18.90
CA HIS A 29 -17.85 9.65 -18.36
C HIS A 29 -16.48 9.00 -18.12
N ILE A 30 -16.00 8.26 -19.13
CA ILE A 30 -14.69 7.61 -19.10
C ILE A 30 -13.64 8.60 -19.62
N TYR A 31 -12.58 8.79 -18.84
CA TYR A 31 -11.47 9.68 -19.16
C TYR A 31 -10.17 8.86 -19.32
N ALA A 32 -9.38 9.20 -20.34
CA ALA A 32 -8.06 8.61 -20.59
C ALA A 32 -6.95 9.65 -20.52
N HIS A 33 -5.73 9.19 -20.25
CA HIS A 33 -4.54 10.02 -20.38
C HIS A 33 -4.34 10.41 -21.86
N PRO A 34 -3.92 11.65 -22.19
CA PRO A 34 -3.76 12.12 -23.58
C PRO A 34 -2.95 11.20 -24.50
N ASP A 35 -1.91 10.59 -23.95
CA ASP A 35 -1.02 9.72 -24.72
C ASP A 35 -1.64 8.34 -25.01
N TYR A 36 -2.73 7.98 -24.33
CA TYR A 36 -3.34 6.63 -24.36
C TYR A 36 -4.85 6.69 -24.61
N VAL A 37 -5.29 7.65 -25.44
CA VAL A 37 -6.72 7.88 -25.74
C VAL A 37 -7.32 6.71 -26.53
N ASN A 38 -6.54 6.15 -27.44
CA ASN A 38 -6.99 5.13 -28.39
C ASN A 38 -6.55 3.71 -28.01
N GLU A 39 -5.76 3.57 -26.94
CA GLU A 39 -5.19 2.30 -26.52
C GLU A 39 -5.14 2.20 -25.00
N LEU A 40 -5.47 1.03 -24.46
CA LEU A 40 -5.18 0.74 -23.07
C LEU A 40 -3.67 0.51 -22.94
N GLN A 41 -3.07 0.98 -21.84
CA GLN A 41 -1.72 0.56 -21.49
C GLN A 41 -1.71 -0.96 -21.28
N ASP A 42 -1.13 -1.67 -22.23
CA ASP A 42 -0.91 -3.10 -22.11
C ASP A 42 0.37 -3.35 -21.30
N CYS A 43 0.22 -3.83 -20.07
CA CYS A 43 1.33 -4.13 -19.18
C CYS A 43 2.30 -5.18 -19.79
N SER A 44 1.82 -6.04 -20.69
CA SER A 44 2.65 -7.03 -21.38
C SER A 44 3.68 -6.38 -22.32
N SER A 45 3.40 -5.17 -22.81
CA SER A 45 4.33 -4.41 -23.65
C SER A 45 5.61 -3.99 -22.92
N PHE A 46 5.60 -3.95 -21.58
CA PHE A 46 6.78 -3.60 -20.79
C PHE A 46 7.78 -4.76 -20.62
N GLY A 47 7.40 -5.97 -21.04
CA GLY A 47 8.25 -7.17 -20.93
C GLY A 47 8.53 -7.55 -19.47
N VAL A 48 7.57 -7.33 -18.58
CA VAL A 48 7.67 -7.62 -17.14
C VAL A 48 6.63 -8.66 -16.73
N ASN A 49 7.02 -9.58 -15.85
CA ASN A 49 6.22 -10.73 -15.41
C ASN A 49 5.93 -10.70 -13.90
N THR A 50 6.66 -9.89 -13.14
CA THR A 50 6.50 -9.77 -11.69
C THR A 50 6.40 -8.31 -11.27
N ILE A 51 5.80 -8.04 -10.11
CA ILE A 51 5.76 -6.68 -9.57
C ILE A 51 7.17 -6.16 -9.24
N TYR A 52 8.10 -7.05 -8.87
CA TYR A 52 9.49 -6.67 -8.69
C TYR A 52 10.13 -6.21 -10.02
N GLU A 53 9.82 -6.87 -11.13
CA GLU A 53 10.25 -6.42 -12.46
C GLU A 53 9.62 -5.07 -12.85
N VAL A 54 8.37 -4.80 -12.45
CA VAL A 54 7.75 -3.47 -12.61
C VAL A 54 8.56 -2.41 -11.84
N ILE A 55 8.98 -2.70 -10.60
CA ILE A 55 9.82 -1.78 -9.82
C ILE A 55 11.17 -1.55 -10.50
N LEU A 56 11.84 -2.61 -10.96
CA LEU A 56 13.13 -2.51 -11.66
C LEU A 56 13.00 -1.74 -12.98
N HIS A 57 11.90 -1.95 -13.72
CA HIS A 57 11.59 -1.22 -14.92
C HIS A 57 11.40 0.28 -14.62
N GLY A 58 10.62 0.59 -13.59
CA GLY A 58 10.43 1.96 -13.08
C GLY A 58 11.74 2.62 -12.66
N LEU A 59 12.61 1.89 -11.94
CA LEU A 59 13.95 2.37 -11.57
C LEU A 59 14.80 2.73 -12.79
N ARG A 60 14.83 1.85 -13.79
CA ARG A 60 15.62 2.04 -15.02
C ARG A 60 15.20 3.28 -15.81
N LEU A 61 13.89 3.52 -15.91
CA LEU A 61 13.35 4.66 -16.67
C LEU A 61 13.29 5.95 -15.85
N GLY A 62 12.94 5.85 -14.57
CA GLY A 62 12.68 6.97 -13.68
C GLY A 62 13.94 7.55 -13.04
N GLY A 63 14.90 6.71 -12.63
CA GLY A 63 16.14 7.15 -11.98
C GLY A 63 15.89 8.12 -10.81
N ASP A 64 16.37 9.35 -10.95
CA ASP A 64 16.23 10.42 -9.94
C ASP A 64 14.92 11.23 -10.06
N ARG A 65 13.97 10.81 -10.91
CA ARG A 65 12.65 11.44 -10.99
C ARG A 65 11.79 11.07 -9.77
N PRO A 66 10.87 11.95 -9.34
CA PRO A 66 9.89 11.63 -8.29
C PRO A 66 9.04 10.40 -8.61
N GLN A 67 8.91 9.47 -7.66
CA GLN A 67 8.00 8.33 -7.71
C GLN A 67 6.81 8.52 -6.76
N PHE A 68 7.08 8.87 -5.50
CA PHE A 68 6.04 9.14 -4.51
C PHE A 68 6.23 10.52 -3.89
N SER A 69 5.14 11.26 -3.77
CA SER A 69 5.12 12.58 -3.16
C SER A 69 4.26 12.57 -1.89
N TYR A 70 4.74 13.25 -0.85
CA TYR A 70 4.05 13.36 0.43
C TYR A 70 4.26 14.75 1.04
N ARG A 71 3.38 15.12 1.97
CA ARG A 71 3.52 16.31 2.81
C ARG A 71 3.08 15.97 4.22
N GLN A 72 3.71 16.58 5.22
CA GLN A 72 3.40 16.31 6.62
C GLN A 72 2.11 17.01 7.07
N SER A 73 1.81 18.16 6.46
CA SER A 73 0.61 18.94 6.72
C SER A 73 0.24 19.75 5.48
N SER A 74 -0.98 20.31 5.46
CA SER A 74 -1.53 20.99 4.28
C SER A 74 -0.77 22.27 3.89
N ASP A 75 -0.10 22.90 4.86
CA ASP A 75 0.69 24.12 4.73
C ASP A 75 2.13 23.88 4.27
N GLN A 76 2.61 22.63 4.28
CA GLN A 76 3.98 22.28 3.93
C GLN A 76 4.10 21.90 2.44
N PRO A 77 5.25 22.19 1.80
CA PRO A 77 5.51 21.75 0.43
C PRO A 77 5.58 20.23 0.35
N PHE A 78 5.22 19.70 -0.82
CA PHE A 78 5.42 18.29 -1.11
C PHE A 78 6.92 17.96 -1.14
N LYS A 79 7.28 16.89 -0.44
CA LYS A 79 8.54 16.18 -0.58
C LYS A 79 8.31 14.96 -1.44
N SER A 80 9.35 14.48 -2.10
CA SER A 80 9.25 13.31 -2.97
C SER A 80 10.39 12.33 -2.68
N TYR A 81 10.10 11.05 -2.80
CA TYR A 81 11.11 10.03 -2.98
C TYR A 81 11.29 9.75 -4.47
N THR A 82 12.54 9.69 -4.91
CA THR A 82 12.87 9.28 -6.28
C THR A 82 12.73 7.77 -6.44
N TYR A 83 12.64 7.28 -7.69
CA TYR A 83 12.65 5.84 -7.95
C TYR A 83 13.88 5.15 -7.36
N LYS A 84 15.05 5.81 -7.45
CA LYS A 84 16.29 5.31 -6.85
C LYS A 84 16.21 5.20 -5.33
N GLN A 85 15.74 6.25 -4.65
CA GLN A 85 15.59 6.25 -3.19
C GLN A 85 14.59 5.19 -2.73
N VAL A 86 13.45 5.06 -3.43
CA VAL A 86 12.48 4.00 -3.13
C VAL A 86 13.14 2.63 -3.24
N PHE A 87 13.87 2.36 -4.31
CA PHE A 87 14.53 1.07 -4.51
C PHE A 87 15.55 0.76 -3.40
N GLU A 88 16.32 1.76 -2.95
CA GLU A 88 17.25 1.60 -1.83
C GLU A 88 16.51 1.29 -0.53
N ILE A 89 15.48 2.06 -0.19
CA ILE A 89 14.68 1.89 1.03
C ILE A 89 14.01 0.51 1.07
N ILE A 90 13.35 0.08 -0.01
CA ILE A 90 12.62 -1.21 -0.01
C ILE A 90 13.57 -2.40 0.12
N LYS A 91 14.80 -2.29 -0.41
CA LYS A 91 15.84 -3.31 -0.26
C LYS A 91 16.32 -3.39 1.19
N GLU A 92 16.55 -2.25 1.82
CA GLU A 92 16.95 -2.16 3.23
C GLU A 92 15.88 -2.76 4.14
N ILE A 93 14.62 -2.32 4.01
CA ILE A 93 13.49 -2.86 4.79
C ILE A 93 13.38 -4.37 4.60
N GLY A 94 13.31 -4.84 3.36
CA GLY A 94 13.14 -6.27 3.08
C GLY A 94 14.32 -7.11 3.57
N SER A 95 15.56 -6.61 3.44
CA SER A 95 16.74 -7.29 3.98
C SER A 95 16.72 -7.34 5.51
N GLY A 96 16.20 -6.29 6.17
CA GLY A 96 16.04 -6.24 7.62
C GLY A 96 15.05 -7.28 8.11
N ILE A 97 13.90 -7.40 7.43
CA ILE A 97 12.89 -8.44 7.71
C ILE A 97 13.52 -9.84 7.63
N VAL A 98 14.30 -10.11 6.57
CA VAL A 98 14.98 -11.39 6.38
C VAL A 98 16.02 -11.65 7.48
N ASN A 99 16.80 -10.63 7.85
CA ASN A 99 17.79 -10.73 8.93
C ASN A 99 17.16 -10.97 10.32
N ILE A 100 15.92 -10.53 10.53
CA ILE A 100 15.16 -10.80 11.76
C ILE A 100 14.66 -12.25 11.82
N GLY A 101 14.70 -12.98 10.70
CA GLY A 101 14.45 -14.42 10.64
C GLY A 101 13.26 -14.83 9.78
N LEU A 102 12.58 -13.88 9.12
CA LEU A 102 11.56 -14.21 8.13
C LEU A 102 12.21 -14.81 6.87
N LYS A 103 11.59 -15.85 6.31
CA LYS A 103 12.14 -16.55 5.15
C LYS A 103 11.73 -15.83 3.85
N PRO A 104 12.64 -15.62 2.89
CA PRO A 104 12.26 -15.19 1.55
C PRO A 104 11.44 -16.29 0.85
N SER A 105 10.11 -16.17 0.80
CA SER A 105 9.22 -17.15 0.17
C SER A 105 7.79 -16.61 0.04
N ASN A 106 7.06 -17.07 -0.98
CA ASN A 106 5.64 -16.74 -1.19
C ASN A 106 4.72 -17.28 -0.08
N GLU A 107 5.25 -18.12 0.81
CA GLU A 107 4.56 -18.63 2.00
C GLU A 107 4.84 -17.77 3.25
N THR A 108 5.65 -16.72 3.12
CA THR A 108 5.99 -15.82 4.24
C THR A 108 5.18 -14.54 4.16
N PHE A 109 4.45 -14.26 5.23
CA PHE A 109 3.56 -13.12 5.36
C PHE A 109 4.07 -12.13 6.40
N PHE A 110 3.97 -10.84 6.12
CA PHE A 110 4.11 -9.78 7.13
C PHE A 110 2.98 -8.77 7.03
N GLY A 111 2.59 -8.18 8.17
CA GLY A 111 1.49 -7.23 8.22
C GLY A 111 1.97 -5.78 8.17
N ILE A 112 1.12 -4.92 7.64
CA ILE A 112 1.28 -3.47 7.64
C ILE A 112 0.01 -2.88 8.23
N TYR A 113 0.05 -2.59 9.53
CA TYR A 113 -1.05 -1.96 10.25
C TYR A 113 -0.86 -0.45 10.30
N SER A 114 -1.33 0.23 9.25
CA SER A 114 -1.05 1.65 9.05
C SER A 114 -2.12 2.34 8.22
N SER A 115 -2.22 3.66 8.41
CA SER A 115 -2.99 4.53 7.52
C SER A 115 -2.34 4.62 6.14
N ALA A 116 -3.13 4.93 5.11
CA ALA A 116 -2.60 5.14 3.75
C ALA A 116 -1.53 6.24 3.74
N SER A 117 -0.29 5.86 3.51
CA SER A 117 0.88 6.73 3.58
C SER A 117 1.97 6.26 2.61
N VAL A 118 2.97 7.11 2.38
CA VAL A 118 4.15 6.67 1.61
C VAL A 118 4.91 5.57 2.34
N ASN A 119 5.00 5.63 3.67
CA ASN A 119 5.63 4.57 4.47
C ASN A 119 4.92 3.22 4.30
N TYR A 120 3.58 3.21 4.25
CA TYR A 120 2.80 2.02 3.95
C TYR A 120 3.22 1.39 2.62
N VAL A 121 3.30 2.21 1.56
CA VAL A 121 3.68 1.72 0.22
C VAL A 121 5.13 1.25 0.17
N LEU A 122 6.04 1.92 0.88
CA LEU A 122 7.44 1.49 0.99
C LEU A 122 7.55 0.12 1.68
N CYS A 123 6.80 -0.10 2.77
CA CYS A 123 6.74 -1.41 3.44
C CYS A 123 6.14 -2.47 2.49
N LEU A 124 5.06 -2.15 1.78
CA LEU A 124 4.44 -3.04 0.80
C LEU A 124 5.44 -3.48 -0.28
N TYR A 125 6.16 -2.53 -0.86
CA TYR A 125 7.11 -2.78 -1.95
C TYR A 125 8.32 -3.60 -1.49
N SER A 126 8.67 -3.53 -0.20
CA SER A 126 9.79 -4.29 0.38
C SER A 126 9.59 -5.80 0.36
N ALA A 127 8.35 -6.28 0.19
CA ALA A 127 8.03 -7.70 0.16
C ALA A 127 8.55 -8.39 -1.11
N TRP A 128 8.31 -7.76 -2.26
CA TRP A 128 8.45 -8.39 -3.57
C TRP A 128 9.89 -8.71 -3.99
N PRO A 129 10.94 -7.93 -3.63
CA PRO A 129 12.33 -8.33 -3.87
C PRO A 129 12.73 -9.66 -3.20
N TYR A 130 11.96 -10.10 -2.20
CA TYR A 130 12.23 -11.30 -1.40
C TYR A 130 11.11 -12.35 -1.52
N SER A 131 10.25 -12.21 -2.52
CA SER A 131 9.10 -13.10 -2.74
C SER A 131 8.15 -13.22 -1.54
N MET A 132 8.12 -12.25 -0.63
CA MET A 132 7.20 -12.27 0.52
C MET A 132 5.83 -11.68 0.16
N VAL A 133 4.82 -11.97 0.98
CA VAL A 133 3.45 -11.49 0.79
C VAL A 133 3.07 -10.48 1.89
N PRO A 134 2.91 -9.19 1.56
CA PRO A 134 2.50 -8.19 2.53
C PRO A 134 0.98 -8.22 2.75
N ILE A 135 0.54 -8.00 3.99
CA ILE A 135 -0.87 -8.00 4.39
C ILE A 135 -1.25 -6.61 4.93
N GLY A 136 -2.14 -5.93 4.23
CA GLY A 136 -2.67 -4.63 4.66
C GLY A 136 -3.71 -4.78 5.77
N ILE A 137 -3.52 -4.04 6.86
CA ILE A 137 -4.41 -4.03 8.02
C ILE A 137 -4.83 -2.58 8.28
N TYR A 138 -6.14 -2.34 8.43
CA TYR A 138 -6.71 -1.00 8.61
C TYR A 138 -7.69 -0.97 9.78
N ASP A 139 -7.80 0.18 10.45
CA ASP A 139 -8.70 0.35 11.60
C ASP A 139 -10.19 0.15 11.24
N SER A 140 -10.56 0.38 9.97
CA SER A 140 -11.94 0.23 9.48
C SER A 140 -12.49 -1.19 9.59
N LEU A 141 -11.62 -2.18 9.78
CA LEU A 141 -11.98 -3.58 9.99
C LEU A 141 -12.47 -3.86 11.42
N GLY A 142 -12.26 -2.91 12.34
CA GLY A 142 -12.52 -3.07 13.77
C GLY A 142 -11.55 -4.04 14.44
N ARG A 143 -11.57 -4.05 15.78
CA ARG A 143 -10.68 -4.89 16.61
C ARG A 143 -10.73 -6.36 16.20
N ASP A 144 -11.93 -6.93 16.08
CA ASP A 144 -12.08 -8.36 15.79
C ASP A 144 -11.64 -8.71 14.37
N GLY A 145 -11.87 -7.82 13.39
CA GLY A 145 -11.39 -8.01 12.03
C GLY A 145 -9.86 -8.01 11.94
N VAL A 146 -9.19 -7.09 12.66
CA VAL A 146 -7.72 -7.06 12.72
C VAL A 146 -7.18 -8.34 13.34
N LYS A 147 -7.69 -8.76 14.52
CA LYS A 147 -7.26 -10.00 15.16
C LYS A 147 -7.48 -11.21 14.27
N PHE A 148 -8.64 -11.29 13.61
CA PHE A 148 -8.95 -12.37 12.68
C PHE A 148 -7.93 -12.47 11.56
N ILE A 149 -7.56 -11.35 10.93
CA ILE A 149 -6.53 -11.34 9.87
C ILE A 149 -5.20 -11.84 10.40
N ILE A 150 -4.73 -11.30 11.53
CA ILE A 150 -3.42 -11.67 12.10
C ILE A 150 -3.36 -13.18 12.38
N SER A 151 -4.41 -13.73 13.00
CA SER A 151 -4.46 -15.15 13.34
C SER A 151 -4.66 -16.05 12.11
N GLN A 152 -5.53 -15.65 11.17
CA GLN A 152 -5.80 -16.42 9.95
C GLN A 152 -4.58 -16.48 9.01
N SER A 153 -3.81 -15.41 8.95
CA SER A 153 -2.61 -15.31 8.11
C SER A 153 -1.33 -15.77 8.81
N ALA A 154 -1.40 -16.10 10.10
CA ALA A 154 -0.26 -16.48 10.93
C ALA A 154 0.94 -15.52 10.80
N VAL A 155 0.66 -14.21 10.71
CA VAL A 155 1.69 -13.19 10.53
C VAL A 155 2.57 -13.09 11.77
N GLU A 156 3.89 -13.19 11.56
CA GLU A 156 4.87 -13.14 12.64
C GLU A 156 5.44 -11.74 12.90
N LEU A 157 5.37 -10.85 11.90
CA LEU A 157 5.91 -9.50 11.95
C LEU A 157 4.88 -8.49 11.44
N ILE A 158 4.66 -7.41 12.19
CA ILE A 158 3.78 -6.30 11.79
C ILE A 158 4.51 -4.97 11.89
N PHE A 159 4.45 -4.17 10.82
CA PHE A 159 4.77 -2.75 10.86
C PHE A 159 3.57 -1.95 11.38
N ALA A 160 3.77 -1.07 12.34
CA ALA A 160 2.75 -0.19 12.89
C ALA A 160 3.24 1.28 12.89
N ASP A 161 2.45 2.18 12.33
CA ASP A 161 2.82 3.59 12.12
C ASP A 161 2.48 4.53 13.29
N ASP A 162 1.73 4.05 14.29
CA ASP A 162 1.43 4.84 15.48
C ASP A 162 1.41 4.01 16.77
N LEU A 163 1.57 4.73 17.88
CA LEU A 163 1.65 4.15 19.22
C LEU A 163 0.34 3.47 19.65
N GLN A 164 -0.82 3.93 19.16
CA GLN A 164 -2.10 3.36 19.54
C GLN A 164 -2.25 1.96 18.94
N ARG A 165 -1.88 1.78 17.67
CA ARG A 165 -1.84 0.48 16.99
C ARG A 165 -0.86 -0.47 17.65
N VAL A 166 0.33 0.02 18.02
CA VAL A 166 1.32 -0.78 18.79
C VAL A 166 0.73 -1.25 20.12
N LYS A 167 0.11 -0.36 20.89
CA LYS A 167 -0.54 -0.71 22.17
C LYS A 167 -1.63 -1.76 21.99
N SER A 168 -2.46 -1.61 20.95
CA SER A 168 -3.49 -2.59 20.63
C SER A 168 -2.91 -3.97 20.31
N LEU A 169 -1.87 -4.05 19.49
CA LEU A 169 -1.20 -5.32 19.19
C LEU A 169 -0.62 -6.00 20.43
N ILE A 170 -0.05 -5.22 21.36
CA ILE A 170 0.47 -5.73 22.63
C ILE A 170 -0.67 -6.23 23.54
N GLU A 171 -1.79 -5.51 23.60
CA GLU A 171 -2.98 -5.92 24.36
C GLU A 171 -3.53 -7.26 23.84
N TRP A 172 -3.49 -7.48 22.53
CA TRP A 172 -4.08 -8.66 21.89
C TRP A 172 -3.12 -9.84 21.75
N LYS A 173 -1.92 -9.77 22.34
CA LYS A 173 -0.86 -10.79 22.20
C LYS A 173 -1.32 -12.24 22.45
N ASP A 174 -2.26 -12.43 23.38
CA ASP A 174 -2.78 -13.76 23.75
C ASP A 174 -3.80 -14.28 22.71
N GLU A 175 -4.39 -13.37 21.93
CA GLU A 175 -5.32 -13.66 20.84
C GLU A 175 -4.60 -13.78 19.48
N THR A 176 -3.42 -13.17 19.34
CA THR A 176 -2.59 -13.11 18.13
C THR A 176 -1.25 -13.82 18.30
N VAL A 177 -1.28 -15.06 18.82
CA VAL A 177 -0.10 -15.87 19.21
C VAL A 177 0.99 -16.05 18.14
N ALA A 178 0.66 -15.92 16.85
CA ALA A 178 1.66 -15.97 15.79
C ALA A 178 2.56 -14.74 15.73
N LEU A 179 2.08 -13.58 16.21
CA LEU A 179 2.79 -12.30 16.17
C LEU A 179 3.95 -12.30 17.16
N LYS A 180 5.18 -12.17 16.65
CA LYS A 180 6.43 -12.19 17.43
C LYS A 180 7.12 -10.84 17.44
N THR A 181 6.94 -10.03 16.40
CA THR A 181 7.71 -8.79 16.20
C THR A 181 6.81 -7.65 15.74
N ILE A 182 6.96 -6.49 16.38
CA ILE A 182 6.33 -5.24 15.97
C ILE A 182 7.45 -4.26 15.61
N VAL A 183 7.37 -3.66 14.42
CA VAL A 183 8.32 -2.66 13.92
C VAL A 183 7.60 -1.32 13.84
N CYS A 184 8.21 -0.26 14.37
CA CYS A 184 7.64 1.08 14.52
C CYS A 184 8.51 2.11 13.79
#